data_AF-A0A7Y5QEU4-F1
#
_entry.id   AF-A0A7Y5QEU4-F1
#
_cell.length_a   1.000
_cell.length_b   1.000
_cell.length_c   1.000
_cell.angle_alpha   90.00
_cell.angle_beta   90.00
_cell.angle_gamma   90.00
#
_symmetry.space_group_name_H-M   'P 1'
#
loop_
_entity.id
_entity.type
_entity.pdbx_description
1 polymer ?
#
loop_
_entity_poly.entity_id
_entity_poly.type
_entity_poly.pdbx_seq_one_letter_code
_entity_poly.pdbx_strand_id
1 'polypeptide(L)'
;MNRRLVHTLPALVLIIGLLPLALPASAADCIVTVTATLVNNTGEERTGRIRIIDTNDNGRIVANTEAVFALNETRTLTLTADVAAGYMILLNRAGMRLTAFDTAFTGAPEVCDAVQVFIGDGRINAGLNQNAAPLAAYCTRRGGIDVYDINNQGEGTLAFRVTAQQIADALALTRQTGLNQKIGEGLFNALYALTTSELQLQGIFDYNPADSGKVYNFIMPGDTCAVK
;
A
#
# COMPACT_ATOMS: atom_id res chain seq x y z
N MET A 1 -43.89 -44.85 -69.27
CA MET A 1 -44.61 -43.78 -68.53
C MET A 1 -44.66 -44.19 -67.07
N ASN A 2 -43.85 -43.60 -66.19
CA ASN A 2 -44.08 -43.68 -64.75
C ASN A 2 -43.34 -42.57 -64.00
N ARG A 3 -44.05 -42.05 -63.00
CA ARG A 3 -43.96 -40.75 -62.34
C ARG A 3 -42.64 -40.49 -61.61
N ARG A 4 -42.08 -39.28 -61.80
CA ARG A 4 -41.07 -38.69 -60.91
C ARG A 4 -41.74 -38.25 -59.60
N LEU A 5 -41.30 -38.80 -58.48
CA LEU A 5 -41.61 -38.31 -57.13
C LEU A 5 -40.69 -37.14 -56.81
N VAL A 6 -41.28 -35.95 -56.69
CA VAL A 6 -40.63 -34.75 -56.16
C VAL A 6 -40.73 -34.85 -54.64
N HIS A 7 -39.61 -34.95 -53.95
CA HIS A 7 -39.53 -34.83 -52.49
C HIS A 7 -39.19 -33.39 -52.13
N THR A 8 -40.19 -32.66 -51.63
CA THR A 8 -40.04 -31.37 -50.96
C THR A 8 -39.50 -31.60 -49.55
N LEU A 9 -38.25 -31.24 -49.30
CA LEU A 9 -37.72 -31.10 -47.94
C LEU A 9 -38.33 -29.85 -47.28
N PRO A 10 -38.83 -29.94 -46.03
CA PRO A 10 -39.16 -28.76 -45.26
C PRO A 10 -37.86 -28.10 -44.75
N ALA A 11 -37.70 -26.81 -45.03
CA ALA A 11 -36.65 -25.98 -44.45
C ALA A 11 -36.93 -25.80 -42.95
N LEU A 12 -36.13 -26.44 -42.11
CA LEU A 12 -36.14 -26.25 -40.66
C LEU A 12 -35.45 -24.91 -40.34
N VAL A 13 -36.25 -23.86 -40.13
CA VAL A 13 -35.76 -22.55 -39.66
C VAL A 13 -35.46 -22.67 -38.17
N LEU A 14 -34.17 -22.81 -37.83
CA LEU A 14 -33.69 -22.78 -36.46
C LEU A 14 -33.65 -21.31 -35.99
N ILE A 15 -34.68 -20.89 -35.26
CA ILE A 15 -34.68 -19.59 -34.56
C ILE A 15 -33.75 -19.73 -33.37
N ILE A 16 -32.48 -19.34 -33.53
CA ILE A 16 -31.56 -19.13 -32.41
C ILE A 16 -32.06 -17.88 -31.69
N GLY A 17 -32.82 -18.08 -30.62
CA GLY A 17 -33.17 -17.02 -29.69
C GLY A 17 -31.88 -16.44 -29.12
N LEU A 18 -31.55 -15.22 -29.53
CA LEU A 18 -30.60 -14.34 -28.86
C LEU A 18 -31.18 -14.05 -27.46
N LEU A 19 -30.97 -14.97 -26.53
CA LEU A 19 -31.01 -14.63 -25.12
C LEU A 19 -29.94 -13.55 -24.91
N PRO A 20 -30.30 -12.36 -24.43
CA PRO A 20 -29.29 -11.42 -23.98
C PRO A 20 -28.48 -12.15 -22.92
N LEU A 21 -27.21 -12.42 -23.22
CA LEU A 21 -26.22 -12.75 -22.20
C LEU A 21 -26.26 -11.57 -21.24
N ALA A 22 -26.94 -11.75 -20.11
CA ALA A 22 -26.79 -10.87 -18.99
C ALA A 22 -25.30 -10.91 -18.67
N LEU A 23 -24.59 -9.85 -19.09
CA LEU A 23 -23.24 -9.60 -18.61
C LEU A 23 -23.34 -9.72 -17.09
N PRO A 24 -22.45 -10.48 -16.44
CA PRO A 24 -22.44 -10.52 -14.98
C PRO A 24 -22.42 -9.07 -14.54
N ALA A 25 -23.37 -8.68 -13.69
CA ALA A 25 -23.41 -7.36 -13.10
C ALA A 25 -21.96 -7.08 -12.66
N SER A 26 -21.31 -6.11 -13.32
CA SER A 26 -19.94 -5.75 -12.96
C SER A 26 -19.95 -5.56 -11.47
N ALA A 27 -19.09 -6.29 -10.75
CA ALA A 27 -18.98 -6.21 -9.30
C ALA A 27 -19.16 -4.74 -8.91
N ALA A 28 -20.27 -4.42 -8.25
CA ALA A 28 -20.62 -3.02 -8.08
C ALA A 28 -19.53 -2.38 -7.22
N ASP A 29 -18.72 -1.53 -7.86
CA ASP A 29 -17.52 -0.96 -7.27
C ASP A 29 -17.92 -0.18 -5.99
N CYS A 30 -17.21 -0.42 -4.89
CA CYS A 30 -17.35 0.42 -3.72
C CYS A 30 -16.55 1.69 -3.98
N ILE A 31 -17.18 2.85 -3.90
CA ILE A 31 -16.47 4.13 -3.93
C ILE A 31 -16.22 4.55 -2.49
N VAL A 32 -14.97 4.84 -2.16
CA VAL A 32 -14.62 5.45 -0.88
C VAL A 32 -14.18 6.89 -1.05
N THR A 33 -14.67 7.75 -0.17
CA THR A 33 -14.14 9.12 0.01
C THR A 33 -13.57 9.24 1.41
N VAL A 34 -12.29 9.58 1.49
CA VAL A 34 -11.54 9.73 2.74
C VAL A 34 -11.18 11.19 2.91
N THR A 35 -11.55 11.76 4.04
CA THR A 35 -11.22 13.15 4.39
C THR A 35 -10.43 13.17 5.69
N ALA A 36 -9.25 13.80 5.68
CA ALA A 36 -8.40 13.91 6.85
C ALA A 36 -7.91 15.34 7.04
N THR A 37 -8.15 15.93 8.20
CA THR A 37 -7.60 17.24 8.59
C THR A 37 -6.42 17.04 9.52
N LEU A 38 -5.26 17.52 9.09
CA LEU A 38 -3.99 17.38 9.80
C LEU A 38 -3.46 18.76 10.18
N VAL A 39 -2.76 18.81 11.32
CA VAL A 39 -1.99 19.96 11.77
C VAL A 39 -0.53 19.54 11.91
N ASN A 40 0.38 20.23 11.23
CA ASN A 40 1.80 20.02 11.44
C ASN A 40 2.28 20.78 12.68
N ASN A 41 2.27 20.11 13.83
CA ASN A 41 2.78 20.64 15.09
C ASN A 41 4.26 20.30 15.32
N THR A 42 5.01 19.96 14.27
CA THR A 42 6.45 19.66 14.34
C THR A 42 7.27 20.83 13.83
N GLY A 43 8.48 21.03 14.38
CA GLY A 43 9.39 22.12 14.02
C GLY A 43 9.93 22.12 12.59
N GLU A 44 9.45 21.24 11.71
CA GLU A 44 9.88 21.09 10.32
C GLU A 44 8.67 20.81 9.41
N GLU A 45 8.83 21.00 8.09
CA GLU A 45 7.78 20.65 7.13
C GLU A 45 7.51 19.14 7.12
N ARG A 46 6.23 18.76 7.04
CA ARG A 46 5.80 17.36 7.03
C ARG A 46 4.91 17.06 5.84
N THR A 47 4.95 15.83 5.36
CA THR A 47 4.05 15.37 4.30
C THR A 47 2.95 14.51 4.92
N GLY A 48 1.70 14.90 4.75
CA GLY A 48 0.54 14.05 5.03
C GLY A 48 0.14 13.30 3.78
N ARG A 49 -0.22 12.02 3.92
CA ARG A 49 -0.64 11.19 2.79
C ARG A 49 -1.87 10.36 3.13
N ILE A 50 -2.82 10.27 2.23
CA ILE A 50 -3.84 9.21 2.25
C ILE A 50 -3.49 8.25 1.11
N ARG A 51 -3.46 6.95 1.39
CA ARG A 51 -3.22 5.89 0.42
C ARG A 51 -4.34 4.87 0.49
N ILE A 52 -4.69 4.29 -0.64
CA ILE A 52 -5.48 3.08 -0.72
C ILE A 52 -4.56 1.99 -1.26
N ILE A 53 -4.54 0.87 -0.55
CA ILE A 53 -3.58 -0.21 -0.72
C ILE A 53 -4.37 -1.50 -0.98
N ASP A 54 -4.02 -2.19 -2.06
CA ASP A 54 -4.54 -3.52 -2.38
C ASP A 54 -3.77 -4.55 -1.55
N THR A 55 -4.43 -5.15 -0.54
CA THR A 55 -3.77 -6.14 0.33
C THR A 55 -3.69 -7.52 -0.30
N ASN A 56 -4.47 -7.78 -1.37
CA ASN A 56 -4.38 -9.02 -2.14
C ASN A 56 -3.22 -8.99 -3.13
N ASP A 57 -2.74 -7.81 -3.50
CA ASP A 57 -1.63 -7.59 -4.43
C ASP A 57 -0.38 -7.02 -3.71
N ASN A 58 0.08 -7.74 -2.69
CA ASN A 58 1.32 -7.44 -1.94
C ASN A 58 1.44 -5.99 -1.43
N GLY A 59 0.32 -5.32 -1.16
CA GLY A 59 0.34 -3.94 -0.67
C GLY A 59 0.55 -2.88 -1.77
N ARG A 60 0.23 -3.19 -3.03
CA ARG A 60 0.25 -2.20 -4.13
C ARG A 60 -0.63 -0.99 -3.81
N ILE A 61 -0.11 0.21 -4.01
CA ILE A 61 -0.87 1.46 -3.86
C ILE A 61 -1.74 1.67 -5.11
N VAL A 62 -3.06 1.68 -4.94
CA VAL A 62 -4.03 1.88 -6.04
C VAL A 62 -4.44 3.33 -6.21
N ALA A 63 -4.46 4.10 -5.12
CA ALA A 63 -4.78 5.52 -5.13
C ALA A 63 -4.02 6.22 -4.00
N ASN A 64 -3.64 7.48 -4.20
CA ASN A 64 -3.03 8.29 -3.16
C ASN A 64 -3.30 9.78 -3.36
N THR A 65 -3.23 10.53 -2.27
CA THR A 65 -3.10 11.98 -2.27
C THR A 65 -2.08 12.37 -1.21
N GLU A 66 -1.33 13.44 -1.46
CA GLU A 66 -0.36 13.97 -0.50
C GLU A 66 -0.30 15.49 -0.53
N ALA A 67 0.07 16.08 0.60
CA ALA A 67 0.44 17.49 0.66
C ALA A 67 1.57 17.71 1.66
N VAL A 68 2.43 18.69 1.37
CA VAL A 68 3.42 19.22 2.30
C VAL A 68 2.75 20.28 3.18
N PHE A 69 2.99 20.21 4.48
CA PHE A 69 2.47 21.09 5.52
C PHE A 69 3.63 21.89 6.12
N ALA A 70 3.52 23.21 6.11
CA ALA A 70 4.41 24.10 6.84
C ALA A 70 4.23 23.96 8.37
N LEU A 71 5.16 24.49 9.17
CA LEU A 71 5.04 24.51 10.63
C LEU A 71 3.73 25.20 11.05
N ASN A 72 2.98 24.53 11.93
CA ASN A 72 1.66 24.91 12.45
C ASN A 72 0.56 25.02 11.38
N GLU A 73 0.82 24.57 10.16
CA GLU A 73 -0.18 24.59 9.11
C GLU A 73 -1.25 23.53 9.34
N THR A 74 -2.51 23.91 9.12
CA THR A 74 -3.65 23.00 9.10
C THR A 74 -4.14 22.86 7.66
N ARG A 75 -4.25 21.63 7.15
CA ARG A 75 -4.89 21.36 5.85
C ARG A 75 -5.75 20.11 5.91
N THR A 76 -6.69 20.04 4.98
CA THR A 76 -7.52 18.87 4.73
C THR A 76 -7.06 18.17 3.46
N LEU A 77 -6.81 16.86 3.56
CA LEU A 77 -6.58 15.96 2.45
C LEU A 77 -7.88 15.24 2.14
N THR A 78 -8.24 15.14 0.86
CA THR A 78 -9.40 14.37 0.40
C THR A 78 -8.96 13.42 -0.70
N LEU A 79 -9.36 12.15 -0.60
CA LEU A 79 -9.13 11.13 -1.62
C LEU A 79 -10.44 10.41 -1.93
N THR A 80 -10.82 10.36 -3.20
CA THR A 80 -11.95 9.55 -3.68
C THR A 80 -11.44 8.54 -4.70
N ALA A 81 -11.82 7.28 -4.55
CA ALA A 81 -11.42 6.22 -5.47
C ALA A 81 -12.33 4.99 -5.36
N ASP A 82 -12.34 4.20 -6.43
CA ASP A 82 -12.96 2.88 -6.48
C ASP A 82 -12.10 1.87 -5.72
N VAL A 83 -12.76 1.05 -4.91
CA VAL A 83 -12.13 0.04 -4.05
C VAL A 83 -12.84 -1.29 -4.15
N ALA A 84 -12.05 -2.36 -4.02
CA ALA A 84 -12.53 -3.74 -3.98
C ALA A 84 -12.36 -4.33 -2.57
N ALA A 85 -12.93 -5.52 -2.36
CA ALA A 85 -12.70 -6.27 -1.14
C ALA A 85 -11.20 -6.56 -0.96
N GLY A 86 -10.70 -6.42 0.27
CA GLY A 86 -9.28 -6.57 0.57
C GLY A 86 -8.44 -5.30 0.32
N TYR A 87 -9.08 -4.14 0.11
CA TYR A 87 -8.36 -2.87 0.12
C TYR A 87 -8.23 -2.31 1.54
N MET A 88 -7.17 -1.54 1.76
CA MET A 88 -6.85 -0.87 3.01
C MET A 88 -6.63 0.62 2.77
N ILE A 89 -7.28 1.46 3.54
CA ILE A 89 -7.07 2.90 3.57
C ILE A 89 -6.01 3.21 4.63
N LEU A 90 -4.93 3.87 4.24
CA LEU A 90 -3.84 4.28 5.12
C LEU A 90 -3.70 5.79 5.12
N LEU A 91 -4.00 6.43 6.25
CA LEU A 91 -3.55 7.79 6.54
C LEU A 91 -2.13 7.74 7.13
N ASN A 92 -1.15 8.35 6.46
CA ASN A 92 0.23 8.49 6.93
C ASN A 92 0.44 9.93 7.44
N ARG A 93 0.71 10.09 8.74
CA ARG A 93 0.81 11.39 9.41
C ARG A 93 2.03 11.55 10.32
N ALA A 94 3.23 11.27 9.82
CA ALA A 94 4.48 11.33 10.59
C ALA A 94 4.62 12.62 11.42
N GLY A 95 4.49 12.48 12.75
CA GLY A 95 4.62 13.55 13.73
C GLY A 95 3.49 14.60 13.75
N MET A 96 2.51 14.52 12.85
CA MET A 96 1.42 15.50 12.75
C MET A 96 0.22 15.12 13.62
N ARG A 97 -0.51 16.12 14.09
CA ARG A 97 -1.74 15.95 14.85
C ARG A 97 -2.93 15.79 13.90
N LEU A 98 -3.68 14.71 14.06
CA LEU A 98 -4.98 14.50 13.40
C LEU A 98 -6.07 15.26 14.16
N THR A 99 -6.83 16.12 13.48
CA THR A 99 -7.94 16.87 14.10
C THR A 99 -9.31 16.37 13.66
N ALA A 100 -9.42 15.84 12.45
CA ALA A 100 -10.63 15.19 11.95
C ALA A 100 -10.25 14.09 10.96
N PHE A 101 -11.02 13.00 10.97
CA PHE A 101 -10.91 11.91 10.01
C PHE A 101 -12.30 11.35 9.75
N ASP A 102 -12.67 11.28 8.48
CA ASP A 102 -13.97 10.78 8.04
C ASP A 102 -13.80 9.90 6.80
N THR A 103 -14.64 8.87 6.72
CA THR A 103 -14.68 7.93 5.59
C THR A 103 -16.13 7.70 5.20
N ALA A 104 -16.46 8.06 3.96
CA ALA A 104 -17.76 7.80 3.37
C ALA A 104 -17.64 6.71 2.32
N PHE A 105 -18.48 5.68 2.45
CA PHE A 105 -18.56 4.56 1.51
C PHE A 105 -19.89 4.64 0.75
N THR A 106 -19.83 4.49 -0.57
CA THR A 106 -21.02 4.43 -1.43
C THR A 106 -20.84 3.30 -2.44
N GLY A 107 -21.78 2.35 -2.48
CA GLY A 107 -21.69 1.19 -3.38
C GLY A 107 -22.30 -0.06 -2.75
N ALA A 108 -21.84 -1.24 -3.17
CA ALA A 108 -22.29 -2.51 -2.62
C ALA A 108 -21.81 -2.67 -1.16
N PRO A 109 -22.72 -2.87 -0.18
CA PRO A 109 -22.35 -2.99 1.24
C PRO A 109 -21.33 -4.09 1.51
N GLU A 110 -21.49 -5.27 0.89
CA GLU A 110 -20.58 -6.41 1.10
C GLU A 110 -19.13 -6.12 0.69
N VAL A 111 -18.94 -5.29 -0.34
CA VAL A 111 -17.59 -4.88 -0.80
C VAL A 111 -17.05 -3.77 0.12
N CYS A 112 -17.89 -2.79 0.46
CA CYS A 112 -17.49 -1.66 1.30
C CYS A 112 -17.16 -2.08 2.74
N ASP A 113 -17.92 -3.00 3.33
CA ASP A 113 -17.70 -3.51 4.69
C ASP A 113 -16.40 -4.32 4.81
N ALA A 114 -15.88 -4.81 3.68
CA ALA A 114 -14.59 -5.51 3.61
C ALA A 114 -13.38 -4.58 3.48
N VAL A 115 -13.58 -3.26 3.34
CA VAL A 115 -12.49 -2.28 3.26
C VAL A 115 -11.99 -1.95 4.66
N GLN A 116 -10.70 -2.15 4.90
CA GLN A 116 -10.10 -1.83 6.19
C GLN A 116 -9.64 -0.37 6.23
N VAL A 117 -9.91 0.32 7.33
CA VAL A 117 -9.48 1.71 7.53
C VAL A 117 -8.42 1.76 8.62
N PHE A 118 -7.26 2.31 8.28
CA PHE A 118 -6.11 2.39 9.18
C PHE A 118 -5.52 3.80 9.20
N ILE A 119 -5.36 4.32 10.43
CA ILE A 119 -4.70 5.60 10.67
C ILE A 119 -3.29 5.29 11.15
N GLY A 120 -2.35 5.28 10.22
CA GLY A 120 -0.94 5.11 10.52
C GLY A 120 -0.32 6.38 11.09
N ASP A 121 0.66 6.21 11.98
CA ASP A 121 1.57 7.28 12.39
C ASP A 121 2.58 7.64 11.31
N GLY A 122 2.55 6.94 10.17
CA GLY A 122 3.32 7.24 8.99
C GLY A 122 4.51 6.33 8.73
N ARG A 123 4.63 5.26 9.50
CA ARG A 123 5.56 4.17 9.23
C ARG A 123 5.32 3.54 7.86
N ILE A 124 6.42 3.18 7.20
CA ILE A 124 6.44 2.46 5.93
C ILE A 124 6.02 1.00 6.15
N ASN A 125 6.44 0.40 7.28
CA ASN A 125 6.15 -0.98 7.59
C ASN A 125 4.74 -1.22 8.15
N ALA A 126 4.18 -2.39 7.85
CA ALA A 126 2.78 -2.73 8.06
C ALA A 126 2.41 -2.85 9.55
N GLY A 127 1.93 -1.74 10.13
CA GLY A 127 1.50 -1.66 11.52
C GLY A 127 0.32 -2.58 11.91
N LEU A 128 -0.47 -3.09 10.95
CA LEU A 128 -1.59 -4.02 11.21
C LEU A 128 -1.16 -5.48 11.38
N ASN A 129 -0.18 -5.93 10.59
CA ASN A 129 0.24 -7.34 10.58
C ASN A 129 1.40 -7.62 11.54
N GLN A 130 2.01 -6.58 12.11
CA GLN A 130 3.23 -6.67 12.90
C GLN A 130 3.11 -5.85 14.19
N ASN A 131 2.11 -6.22 15.01
CA ASN A 131 2.12 -5.90 16.43
C ASN A 131 3.48 -6.34 17.01
N ALA A 132 4.19 -5.43 17.68
CA ALA A 132 5.56 -5.64 18.19
C ALA A 132 6.71 -5.68 17.17
N ALA A 133 6.58 -5.00 16.02
CA ALA A 133 7.72 -4.83 15.10
C ALA A 133 8.96 -4.22 15.83
N PRO A 134 10.17 -4.81 15.68
CA PRO A 134 11.42 -4.28 16.26
C PRO A 134 11.84 -2.91 15.72
N LEU A 135 11.27 -2.50 14.60
CA LEU A 135 11.70 -1.30 13.91
C LEU A 135 10.52 -0.53 13.33
N ALA A 136 10.77 0.76 13.13
CA ALA A 136 9.88 1.66 12.41
C ALA A 136 10.70 2.38 11.33
N ALA A 137 10.18 2.44 10.11
CA ALA A 137 10.83 3.19 9.04
C ALA A 137 9.93 4.31 8.52
N TYR A 138 10.49 5.48 8.20
CA TYR A 138 9.76 6.64 7.69
C TYR A 138 10.45 7.23 6.47
N CYS A 139 9.69 7.69 5.48
CA CYS A 139 10.26 8.41 4.35
C CYS A 139 10.78 9.78 4.82
N THR A 140 11.98 10.16 4.37
CA THR A 140 12.50 11.51 4.57
C THR A 140 11.99 12.44 3.47
N ARG A 141 12.03 13.75 3.71
CA ARG A 141 11.62 14.77 2.74
C ARG A 141 12.38 14.70 1.40
N ARG A 142 13.64 14.24 1.42
CA ARG A 142 14.49 14.14 0.22
C ARG A 142 14.43 12.76 -0.43
N GLY A 143 13.41 11.97 -0.12
CA GLY A 143 13.16 10.64 -0.65
C GLY A 143 14.06 9.52 -0.10
N GLY A 144 14.74 9.79 1.01
CA GLY A 144 15.45 8.78 1.78
C GLY A 144 14.54 8.03 2.75
N ILE A 145 15.15 7.23 3.62
CA ILE A 145 14.45 6.48 4.69
C ILE A 145 15.21 6.68 6.00
N ASP A 146 14.46 7.04 7.05
CA ASP A 146 14.93 6.99 8.43
C ASP A 146 14.41 5.70 9.08
N VAL A 147 15.31 4.92 9.68
CA VAL A 147 15.00 3.68 10.37
C VAL A 147 15.26 3.86 11.85
N TYR A 148 14.28 3.50 12.67
CA TYR A 148 14.31 3.58 14.12
C TYR A 148 14.20 2.17 14.69
N ASP A 149 15.07 1.85 15.65
CA ASP A 149 14.94 0.69 16.51
C ASP A 149 13.88 0.98 17.57
N ILE A 150 12.95 0.05 17.78
CA ILE A 150 11.84 0.20 18.73
C ILE A 150 12.12 -0.70 19.93
N ASN A 151 12.26 -0.13 21.13
CA ASN A 151 12.46 -0.92 22.35
C ASN A 151 11.17 -1.58 22.84
N ASN A 152 11.25 -2.35 23.93
CA ASN A 152 10.09 -3.04 24.52
C ASN A 152 9.06 -2.09 25.19
N GLN A 153 9.36 -0.80 25.34
CA GLN A 153 8.40 0.23 25.74
C GLN A 153 7.71 0.89 24.54
N GLY A 154 8.08 0.52 23.31
CA GLY A 154 7.57 1.15 22.08
C GLY A 154 8.25 2.48 21.75
N GLU A 155 9.37 2.81 22.39
CA GLU A 155 10.13 4.04 22.14
C GLU A 155 11.12 3.82 20.99
N GLY A 156 11.18 4.79 20.07
CA GLY A 156 12.05 4.73 18.91
C GLY A 156 13.40 5.42 19.11
N THR A 157 14.49 4.73 18.82
CA THR A 157 15.85 5.30 18.71
C THR A 157 16.29 5.27 17.26
N LEU A 158 16.76 6.39 16.71
CA LEU A 158 17.24 6.43 15.32
C LEU A 158 18.41 5.45 15.13
N ALA A 159 18.20 4.43 14.31
CA ALA A 159 19.19 3.40 14.00
C ALA A 159 20.13 3.87 12.89
N PHE A 160 19.57 4.31 11.75
CA PHE A 160 20.31 4.86 10.63
C PHE A 160 19.40 5.66 9.68
N ARG A 161 20.03 6.45 8.80
CA ARG A 161 19.38 7.22 7.74
C ARG A 161 20.02 6.86 6.41
N VAL A 162 19.20 6.62 5.39
CA VAL A 162 19.64 6.48 3.99
C VAL A 162 19.07 7.60 3.14
N THR A 163 19.83 8.05 2.15
CA THR A 163 19.43 9.08 1.19
C THR A 163 18.77 8.46 -0.04
N ALA A 164 18.00 9.25 -0.81
CA ALA A 164 17.44 8.80 -2.09
C ALA A 164 18.52 8.30 -3.07
N GLN A 165 19.68 8.96 -3.10
CA GLN A 165 20.79 8.57 -3.97
C GLN A 165 21.33 7.19 -3.60
N GLN A 166 21.55 6.92 -2.31
CA GLN A 166 21.99 5.60 -1.84
C GLN A 166 21.00 4.49 -2.20
N ILE A 167 19.70 4.78 -2.12
CA ILE A 167 18.65 3.83 -2.53
C ILE A 167 18.72 3.56 -4.03
N ALA A 168 18.79 4.61 -4.85
CA ALA A 168 18.87 4.50 -6.30
C ALA A 168 20.12 3.75 -6.77
N ASP A 169 21.28 4.07 -6.18
CA ASP A 169 22.56 3.43 -6.49
C ASP A 169 22.54 1.95 -6.12
N ALA A 170 22.00 1.60 -4.95
CA ALA A 170 21.87 0.21 -4.51
C ALA A 170 20.95 -0.59 -5.44
N LEU A 171 19.79 -0.05 -5.84
CA LEU A 171 18.88 -0.68 -6.81
C LEU A 171 19.49 -0.81 -8.21
N ALA A 172 20.34 0.13 -8.63
CA ALA A 172 21.08 -0.01 -9.88
C ALA A 172 22.13 -1.13 -9.78
N LEU A 173 22.84 -1.20 -8.65
CA LEU A 173 23.88 -2.19 -8.41
C LEU A 173 23.31 -3.62 -8.27
N THR A 174 22.11 -3.80 -7.70
CA THR A 174 21.45 -5.13 -7.67
C THR A 174 21.17 -5.64 -9.08
N ARG A 175 20.71 -4.77 -10.00
CA ARG A 175 20.50 -5.12 -11.41
C ARG A 175 21.79 -5.44 -12.14
N GLN A 176 22.88 -4.73 -11.84
CA GLN A 176 24.18 -4.95 -12.47
C GLN A 176 24.85 -6.25 -12.01
N THR A 177 24.76 -6.56 -10.71
CA THR A 177 25.50 -7.67 -10.09
C THR A 177 24.69 -8.96 -9.95
N GLY A 178 23.36 -8.86 -9.99
CA GLY A 178 22.47 -9.98 -9.65
C GLY A 178 22.50 -10.35 -8.16
N LEU A 179 23.02 -9.48 -7.29
CA LEU A 179 23.13 -9.69 -5.85
C LEU A 179 22.38 -8.61 -5.08
N ASN A 180 21.71 -8.99 -3.98
CA ASN A 180 21.08 -8.03 -3.06
C ASN A 180 22.15 -7.12 -2.43
N GLN A 181 21.82 -5.84 -2.24
CA GLN A 181 22.75 -4.82 -1.77
C GLN A 181 22.29 -4.25 -0.44
N LYS A 182 23.15 -4.26 0.57
CA LYS A 182 22.87 -3.57 1.84
C LYS A 182 23.07 -2.07 1.67
N ILE A 183 22.03 -1.29 1.96
CA ILE A 183 22.02 0.17 1.81
C ILE A 183 22.46 0.87 3.10
N GLY A 184 22.03 0.33 4.25
CA GLY A 184 22.36 0.88 5.57
C GLY A 184 22.08 -0.13 6.68
N GLU A 185 22.75 0.05 7.81
CA GLU A 185 22.57 -0.75 9.02
C GLU A 185 22.90 0.06 10.27
N GLY A 186 22.30 -0.33 11.39
CA GLY A 186 22.53 0.30 12.69
C GLY A 186 21.54 -0.27 13.71
N LEU A 187 21.94 -0.29 15.00
CA LEU A 187 21.13 -0.82 16.10
C LEU A 187 20.40 -2.11 15.71
N PHE A 188 21.12 -3.11 15.17
CA PHE A 188 20.55 -4.41 14.85
C PHE A 188 19.48 -4.42 13.73
N ASN A 189 19.32 -3.30 13.02
CA ASN A 189 18.41 -3.16 11.88
C ASN A 189 19.21 -2.95 10.60
N ALA A 190 18.65 -3.38 9.46
CA ALA A 190 19.27 -3.22 8.16
C ALA A 190 18.23 -2.95 7.06
N LEU A 191 18.67 -2.22 6.03
CA LEU A 191 17.91 -1.99 4.81
C LEU A 191 18.69 -2.56 3.62
N TYR A 192 18.00 -3.36 2.81
CA TYR A 192 18.55 -3.95 1.59
C TYR A 192 17.77 -3.50 0.36
N ALA A 193 18.47 -3.32 -0.76
CA ALA A 193 17.89 -3.36 -2.09
C ALA A 193 17.93 -4.80 -2.60
N LEU A 194 16.81 -5.27 -3.14
CA LEU A 194 16.68 -6.62 -3.69
C LEU A 194 16.90 -6.63 -5.21
N THR A 195 17.26 -7.80 -5.72
CA THR A 195 17.34 -8.05 -7.18
C THR A 195 16.00 -7.93 -7.89
N THR A 196 14.90 -8.04 -7.16
CA THR A 196 13.51 -7.83 -7.62
C THR A 196 13.11 -6.36 -7.75
N SER A 197 14.04 -5.41 -7.58
CA SER A 197 13.77 -3.96 -7.54
C SER A 197 12.89 -3.52 -6.36
N GLU A 198 12.89 -4.30 -5.29
CA GLU A 198 12.23 -4.00 -4.02
C GLU A 198 13.25 -3.57 -2.96
N LEU A 199 12.76 -3.05 -1.84
CA LEU A 199 13.53 -2.82 -0.62
C LEU A 199 13.08 -3.80 0.46
N GLN A 200 14.01 -4.24 1.29
CA GLN A 200 13.74 -5.09 2.45
C GLN A 200 14.27 -4.43 3.72
N LEU A 201 13.38 -4.17 4.67
CA LEU A 201 13.73 -3.84 6.05
C LEU A 201 13.88 -5.12 6.85
N GLN A 202 14.97 -5.21 7.61
CA GLN A 202 15.28 -6.34 8.48
C GLN A 202 15.58 -5.87 9.90
N GLY A 203 15.07 -6.59 10.89
CA GLY A 203 15.38 -6.41 12.33
C GLY A 203 15.45 -7.74 13.05
N ILE A 204 16.23 -7.85 14.12
CA ILE A 204 16.55 -9.15 14.78
C ILE A 204 15.75 -9.45 16.06
N PHE A 205 14.86 -8.57 16.51
CA PHE A 205 14.10 -8.79 17.74
C PHE A 205 12.59 -8.66 17.56
N ASP A 206 11.90 -9.77 17.32
CA ASP A 206 10.49 -9.81 17.72
C ASP A 206 10.45 -9.87 19.26
N TYR A 207 9.92 -8.83 19.92
CA TYR A 207 9.79 -8.79 21.38
C TYR A 207 8.70 -9.73 21.90
N ASN A 208 8.01 -10.46 21.03
CA ASN A 208 7.11 -11.52 21.43
C ASN A 208 7.91 -12.70 22.04
N PRO A 209 7.79 -12.95 23.35
CA PRO A 209 8.55 -14.02 24.02
C PRO A 209 8.16 -15.43 23.53
N ALA A 210 7.03 -15.59 22.85
CA ALA A 210 6.65 -16.86 22.22
C ALA A 210 7.42 -17.14 20.92
N ASP A 211 8.07 -16.12 20.33
CA ASP A 211 8.66 -16.15 18.99
C ASP A 211 10.15 -15.70 18.99
N SER A 212 10.84 -15.89 20.11
CA SER A 212 12.25 -15.50 20.27
C SER A 212 13.12 -16.11 19.16
N GLY A 213 13.66 -15.26 18.28
CA GLY A 213 14.55 -15.67 17.18
C GLY A 213 13.99 -15.50 15.77
N LYS A 214 12.73 -15.05 15.61
CA LYS A 214 12.23 -14.65 14.28
C LYS A 214 12.90 -13.34 13.84
N VAL A 215 13.52 -13.38 12.66
CA VAL A 215 14.00 -12.17 12.00
C VAL A 215 12.80 -11.46 11.37
N TYR A 216 12.58 -10.24 11.80
CA TYR A 216 11.61 -9.37 11.18
C TYR A 216 12.07 -9.04 9.76
N ASN A 217 11.21 -9.27 8.77
CA ASN A 217 11.45 -8.89 7.39
C ASN A 217 10.19 -8.21 6.81
N PHE A 218 10.37 -7.05 6.19
CA PHE A 218 9.31 -6.32 5.51
C PHE A 218 9.80 -5.87 4.14
N ILE A 219 9.13 -6.32 3.08
CA ILE A 219 9.46 -6.00 1.69
C ILE A 219 8.50 -4.94 1.17
N MET A 220 9.02 -3.98 0.41
CA MET A 220 8.28 -2.86 -0.15
C MET A 220 8.81 -2.47 -1.53
N PRO A 221 8.03 -1.80 -2.39
CA PRO A 221 8.51 -1.30 -3.68
C PRO A 221 9.76 -0.41 -3.57
N GLY A 222 10.66 -0.51 -4.55
CA GLY A 222 11.90 0.27 -4.64
C GLY A 222 11.72 1.79 -4.58
N ASP A 223 10.56 2.27 -5.02
CA ASP A 223 10.21 3.69 -5.14
C ASP A 223 9.31 4.18 -3.99
N THR A 224 9.14 3.41 -2.91
CA THR A 224 8.23 3.71 -1.79
C THR A 224 8.38 5.14 -1.23
N CYS A 225 9.61 5.66 -1.22
CA CYS A 225 9.92 7.01 -0.74
C CYS A 225 10.39 7.96 -1.85
N ALA A 226 10.32 7.59 -3.14
CA ALA A 226 10.70 8.49 -4.21
C ALA A 226 9.86 9.78 -4.16
N VAL A 227 10.54 10.93 -4.26
CA VAL A 227 9.89 12.23 -4.42
C VAL A 227 9.67 12.41 -5.92
N LYS A 228 8.40 12.55 -6.33
CA LYS A 228 8.03 12.83 -7.73
C LYS A 228 7.89 14.33 -7.96
#